data_AF-A0A1G7B416-F1
#
_entry.id   AF-A0A1G7B416-F1
#
_cell.length_a   1.000
_cell.length_b   1.000
_cell.length_c   1.000
_cell.angle_alpha   90.00
_cell.angle_beta   90.00
_cell.angle_gamma   90.00
#
_symmetry.space_group_name_H-M   'P 1'
#
loop_
_entity.id
_entity.type
_entity.pdbx_description
1 polymer ?
#
loop_
_entity_poly.entity_id
_entity_poly.type
_entity_poly.pdbx_seq_one_letter_code
_entity_poly.pdbx_strand_id
1 'polypeptide(L)'
;MAIFGRRRCGDGTAADPARGPDPGDALRAELRRRERAAIYLRRVWPLGSEAPGHSHLGGLPSLPPHVPWPRGRSTGQPLHFLAQIDCAEMPSVPTDTPLPPDGLLLFFGDIDEEMLWMDDEPGDRTRVLYVPAPQRVAEKQAVPDDMPDIGHAYQKMGGGHARVGVKTYPAWPVTGHAIRSFPVDPSGRSADLETLALEMFAAELKAHLPPPSKDFSKQIVGAERVMDEETADWARDAEGNVVRKPHLNAPFAEDDAFPWCGAVMSEFATALETECASKIAYESQFLDDRAGARSSEHQAKLSGLQDRLEQIQAFAPVLRSLPDCDRPDPDLSARVIHWILTELNAQEANTALLCAVKRVAQRAVFDADLRAVLPPLALEVVDRWIRPSVGQSEHVMLGYPQAKTNFTTGEGVRLLVLDSDYGTDFMFCDCGVVEFYIDPDDLAARDFSRASANTAGG
;
A
#
# COMPACT_ATOMS: atom_id res chain seq x y z
N MET A 1 30.00 -19.79 -46.43
CA MET A 1 29.57 -18.64 -45.60
C MET A 1 28.23 -19.02 -44.98
N ALA A 2 27.98 -19.10 -43.68
CA ALA A 2 28.74 -18.76 -42.48
C ALA A 2 28.47 -19.84 -41.41
N ILE A 3 29.45 -20.08 -40.54
CA ILE A 3 29.45 -21.16 -39.54
C ILE A 3 29.08 -20.58 -38.17
N PHE A 4 28.11 -21.21 -37.51
CA PHE A 4 27.75 -21.03 -36.11
C PHE A 4 28.93 -21.35 -35.17
N GLY A 5 29.28 -20.42 -34.27
CA GLY A 5 30.28 -20.63 -33.22
C GLY A 5 29.67 -20.51 -31.82
N ARG A 6 29.47 -21.65 -31.15
CA ARG A 6 29.18 -21.76 -29.72
C ARG A 6 30.33 -21.16 -28.89
N ARG A 7 30.05 -20.41 -27.83
CA ARG A 7 31.01 -20.22 -26.72
C ARG A 7 30.61 -21.08 -25.52
N ARG A 8 31.62 -21.79 -25.04
CA ARG A 8 31.62 -22.81 -23.97
C ARG A 8 31.51 -22.16 -22.59
N CYS A 9 30.96 -22.92 -21.64
CA CYS A 9 31.25 -22.80 -20.22
C CYS A 9 32.77 -22.84 -20.01
N GLY A 10 33.30 -21.84 -19.28
CA GLY A 10 34.69 -21.80 -18.83
C GLY A 10 34.75 -22.12 -17.34
N ASP A 11 35.56 -23.11 -17.03
CA ASP A 11 35.97 -23.54 -15.69
C ASP A 11 36.53 -22.40 -14.83
N GLY A 12 36.41 -22.56 -13.52
CA GLY A 12 36.91 -21.65 -12.50
C GLY A 12 38.40 -21.35 -12.67
N THR A 13 38.70 -20.08 -12.91
CA THR A 13 40.05 -19.53 -12.89
C THR A 13 40.36 -19.00 -11.49
N ALA A 14 41.44 -19.51 -10.89
CA ALA A 14 42.05 -18.93 -9.71
C ALA A 14 42.43 -17.46 -10.00
N ALA A 15 42.09 -16.56 -9.08
CA ALA A 15 42.32 -15.12 -9.23
C ALA A 15 43.82 -14.77 -9.27
N ASP A 16 44.20 -13.90 -10.20
CA ASP A 16 45.54 -13.33 -10.35
C ASP A 16 45.81 -12.27 -9.25
N PRO A 17 46.81 -12.44 -8.36
CA PRO A 17 47.09 -11.53 -7.25
C PRO A 17 47.67 -10.17 -7.68
N ALA A 18 47.95 -9.94 -8.97
CA ALA A 18 48.51 -8.67 -9.47
C ALA A 18 47.46 -7.71 -10.07
N ARG A 19 46.20 -8.14 -10.19
CA ARG A 19 45.10 -7.27 -10.64
C ARG A 19 44.57 -6.52 -9.41
N GLY A 20 44.69 -5.19 -9.40
CA GLY A 20 44.10 -4.35 -8.35
C GLY A 20 42.61 -4.67 -8.14
N PRO A 21 42.01 -4.29 -6.99
CA PRO A 21 40.63 -4.64 -6.69
C PRO A 21 39.72 -4.21 -7.84
N ASP A 22 38.79 -5.08 -8.22
CA ASP A 22 37.74 -4.75 -9.20
C ASP A 22 37.09 -3.42 -8.79
N PRO A 23 36.87 -2.44 -9.69
CA PRO A 23 36.25 -1.17 -9.33
C PRO A 23 34.95 -1.34 -8.52
N GLY A 24 34.15 -2.37 -8.82
CA GLY A 24 32.97 -2.71 -8.02
C GLY A 24 33.27 -3.15 -6.58
N ASP A 25 34.36 -3.89 -6.37
CA ASP A 25 34.80 -4.30 -5.03
C ASP A 25 35.36 -3.12 -4.22
N ALA A 26 36.07 -2.21 -4.87
CA ALA A 26 36.54 -0.97 -4.24
C ALA A 26 35.36 -0.09 -3.77
N LEU A 27 34.33 0.07 -4.62
CA LEU A 27 33.11 0.81 -4.27
C LEU A 27 32.31 0.11 -3.15
N ARG A 28 32.15 -1.21 -3.21
CA ARG A 28 31.54 -1.99 -2.11
C ARG A 28 32.27 -1.78 -0.80
N ALA A 29 33.60 -1.81 -0.82
CA ALA A 29 34.41 -1.57 0.37
C ALA A 29 34.26 -0.12 0.88
N GLU A 30 34.09 0.86 0.00
CA GLU A 30 33.80 2.24 0.38
C GLU A 30 32.44 2.39 1.05
N LEU A 31 31.39 1.82 0.47
CA LEU A 31 30.05 1.84 1.05
C LEU A 31 30.01 1.16 2.42
N ARG A 32 30.68 0.02 2.59
CA ARG A 32 30.80 -0.66 3.89
C ARG A 32 31.52 0.17 4.94
N ARG A 33 32.51 0.99 4.58
CA ARG A 33 33.17 1.90 5.53
C ARG A 33 32.27 3.04 5.98
N ARG A 34 31.23 3.35 5.21
CA ARG A 34 30.28 4.43 5.49
C ARG A 34 28.90 3.91 5.85
N GLU A 35 28.72 2.62 6.10
CA GLU A 35 27.42 2.07 6.46
C GLU A 35 26.94 2.63 7.80
N ARG A 36 25.63 2.84 7.92
CA ARG A 36 24.98 3.19 9.19
C ARG A 36 24.02 2.09 9.58
N ALA A 37 23.96 1.78 10.87
CA ALA A 37 22.96 0.86 11.35
C ALA A 37 21.56 1.48 11.21
N ALA A 38 20.59 0.65 10.85
CA ALA A 38 19.20 1.01 10.70
C ALA A 38 18.32 -0.14 11.22
N ILE A 39 17.03 0.11 11.33
CA ILE A 39 16.06 -0.89 11.81
C ILE A 39 14.99 -1.06 10.75
N TYR A 40 14.94 -2.24 10.14
CA TYR A 40 13.88 -2.62 9.21
C TYR A 40 12.61 -3.00 9.99
N LEU A 41 11.50 -2.34 9.67
CA LEU A 41 10.18 -2.65 10.21
C LEU A 41 9.51 -3.68 9.30
N ARG A 42 9.79 -4.95 9.57
CA ARG A 42 9.25 -6.05 8.77
C ARG A 42 7.78 -6.28 9.12
N ARG A 43 6.90 -6.16 8.11
CA ARG A 43 5.51 -6.64 8.19
C ARG A 43 5.45 -8.12 8.56
N VAL A 44 4.66 -8.46 9.56
CA VAL A 44 4.43 -9.86 9.96
C VAL A 44 3.77 -10.60 8.80
N TRP A 45 4.41 -11.69 8.36
CA TRP A 45 4.01 -12.50 7.21
C TRP A 45 4.54 -13.94 7.38
N PRO A 46 3.79 -15.00 6.97
CA PRO A 46 2.46 -14.98 6.34
C PRO A 46 1.34 -14.50 7.26
N LEU A 47 0.15 -14.25 6.68
CA LEU A 47 -1.05 -13.91 7.47
C LEU A 47 -1.30 -14.98 8.53
N GLY A 48 -1.51 -14.55 9.78
CA GLY A 48 -1.70 -15.43 10.93
C GLY A 48 -0.44 -15.91 11.63
N SER A 49 0.74 -15.47 11.19
CA SER A 49 1.89 -15.47 12.08
C SER A 49 1.61 -14.61 13.31
N GLU A 50 2.09 -15.05 14.47
CA GLU A 50 2.00 -14.26 15.69
C GLU A 50 2.73 -12.92 15.49
N ALA A 51 2.04 -11.85 15.85
CA ALA A 51 2.56 -10.51 15.89
C ALA A 51 2.88 -10.15 17.34
N PRO A 52 4.11 -10.38 17.82
CA PRO A 52 4.45 -9.97 19.16
C PRO A 52 4.44 -8.45 19.24
N GLY A 53 3.67 -7.89 20.18
CA GLY A 53 3.83 -6.51 20.61
C GLY A 53 2.76 -5.52 20.13
N HIS A 54 3.14 -4.25 20.16
CA HIS A 54 2.31 -3.07 19.99
C HIS A 54 2.69 -2.25 18.76
N SER A 55 3.75 -2.63 18.04
CA SER A 55 4.20 -1.94 16.83
C SER A 55 3.38 -2.33 15.59
N HIS A 56 2.80 -1.35 14.91
CA HIS A 56 2.03 -1.56 13.68
C HIS A 56 2.02 -0.33 12.77
N LEU A 57 1.82 -0.58 11.48
CA LEU A 57 1.50 0.40 10.45
C LEU A 57 -0.02 0.53 10.34
N GLY A 58 -0.53 1.72 10.03
CA GLY A 58 -1.95 1.98 9.81
C GLY A 58 -2.85 1.57 10.99
N GLY A 59 -4.15 1.56 10.78
CA GLY A 59 -5.15 1.25 11.80
C GLY A 59 -5.47 2.44 12.70
N LEU A 60 -5.72 2.14 13.98
CA LEU A 60 -5.99 3.13 15.00
C LEU A 60 -4.84 3.19 16.02
N PRO A 61 -4.44 4.38 16.48
CA PRO A 61 -3.38 4.53 17.47
C PRO A 61 -3.86 4.11 18.86
N SER A 62 -2.93 3.62 19.68
CA SER A 62 -3.09 3.55 21.13
C SER A 62 -2.81 4.93 21.77
N LEU A 63 -3.52 5.96 21.31
CA LEU A 63 -3.39 7.34 21.79
C LEU A 63 -4.16 7.49 23.11
N PRO A 64 -3.52 7.97 24.21
CA PRO A 64 -4.23 8.14 25.47
C PRO A 64 -5.36 9.17 25.37
N PRO A 65 -6.54 8.93 25.97
CA PRO A 65 -7.73 9.79 25.77
C PRO A 65 -7.56 11.27 26.17
N HIS A 66 -6.58 11.58 27.02
CA HIS A 66 -6.29 12.95 27.46
C HIS A 66 -5.34 13.71 26.51
N VAL A 67 -4.71 13.00 25.56
CA VAL A 67 -3.88 13.61 24.53
C VAL A 67 -4.78 13.97 23.35
N PRO A 68 -4.87 15.26 22.96
CA PRO A 68 -5.70 15.64 21.83
C PRO A 68 -5.17 15.03 20.53
N TRP A 69 -6.09 14.66 19.63
CA TRP A 69 -5.73 14.19 18.29
C TRP A 69 -4.90 15.26 17.55
N PRO A 70 -3.77 14.91 16.93
CA PRO A 70 -2.96 15.87 16.17
C PRO A 70 -3.74 16.52 15.03
N ARG A 71 -3.64 17.84 14.93
CA ARG A 71 -4.30 18.65 13.89
C ARG A 71 -3.28 19.54 13.21
N GLY A 72 -3.54 19.86 11.94
CA GLY A 72 -2.77 20.85 11.19
C GLY A 72 -2.85 22.21 11.86
N ARG A 73 -1.73 22.94 11.99
CA ARG A 73 -1.73 24.24 12.70
C ARG A 73 -2.42 25.32 11.87
N SER A 74 -2.24 25.30 10.55
CA SER A 74 -2.84 26.24 9.59
C SER A 74 -4.29 25.86 9.26
N THR A 75 -4.55 24.59 8.97
CA THR A 75 -5.86 24.11 8.50
C THR A 75 -6.82 23.77 9.63
N GLY A 76 -6.31 23.39 10.81
CA GLY A 76 -7.10 22.85 11.91
C GLY A 76 -7.67 21.45 11.65
N GLN A 77 -7.42 20.84 10.50
CA GLN A 77 -7.94 19.51 10.15
C GLN A 77 -7.19 18.41 10.92
N PRO A 78 -7.85 17.30 11.28
CA PRO A 78 -7.19 16.12 11.86
C PRO A 78 -6.12 15.53 10.93
N LEU A 79 -4.97 15.16 11.47
CA LEU A 79 -3.92 14.45 10.73
C LEU A 79 -4.20 12.94 10.70
N HIS A 80 -3.82 12.27 9.61
CA HIS A 80 -3.99 10.83 9.45
C HIS A 80 -2.95 10.07 10.26
N PHE A 81 -3.37 9.01 10.93
CA PHE A 81 -2.45 8.12 11.64
C PHE A 81 -1.75 7.17 10.65
N LEU A 82 -0.42 7.10 10.75
CA LEU A 82 0.43 6.33 9.84
C LEU A 82 1.08 5.12 10.52
N ALA A 83 1.65 5.29 11.71
CA ALA A 83 2.33 4.19 12.38
C ALA A 83 2.43 4.40 13.90
N GLN A 84 2.50 3.29 14.62
CA GLN A 84 2.85 3.22 16.03
C GLN A 84 4.02 2.27 16.21
N ILE A 85 5.07 2.73 16.90
CA ILE A 85 6.26 1.92 17.19
C ILE A 85 6.52 1.93 18.68
N ASP A 86 6.61 0.75 19.27
CA ASP A 86 7.08 0.57 20.64
C ASP A 86 8.60 0.53 20.66
N CYS A 87 9.23 1.51 21.31
CA CYS A 87 10.69 1.58 21.33
C CYS A 87 11.34 0.41 22.07
N ALA A 88 10.63 -0.24 23.00
CA ALA A 88 11.13 -1.42 23.72
C ALA A 88 11.15 -2.68 22.84
N GLU A 89 10.43 -2.69 21.71
CA GLU A 89 10.40 -3.79 20.74
C GLU A 89 11.49 -3.65 19.67
N MET A 90 12.15 -2.50 19.61
CA MET A 90 13.17 -2.22 18.60
C MET A 90 14.54 -2.74 19.04
N PRO A 91 15.32 -3.37 18.14
CA PRO A 91 16.67 -3.82 18.47
C PRO A 91 17.56 -2.60 18.75
N SER A 92 18.46 -2.75 19.74
CA SER A 92 19.52 -1.77 19.96
C SER A 92 20.50 -1.82 18.78
N VAL A 93 20.72 -0.68 18.14
CA VAL A 93 21.67 -0.53 17.02
C VAL A 93 22.73 0.52 17.36
N PRO A 94 23.96 0.41 16.84
CA PRO A 94 24.99 1.45 17.01
C PRO A 94 24.56 2.76 16.36
N THR A 95 24.35 3.81 17.16
CA THR A 95 24.02 5.17 16.72
C THR A 95 24.46 6.17 17.79
N ASP A 96 24.83 7.39 17.37
CA ASP A 96 25.19 8.48 18.29
C ASP A 96 23.97 9.02 19.05
N THR A 97 22.78 8.85 18.49
CA THR A 97 21.52 9.28 19.09
C THR A 97 20.52 8.11 19.08
N PRO A 98 20.47 7.31 20.17
CA PRO A 98 19.59 6.14 20.24
C PRO A 98 18.12 6.56 20.38
N LEU A 99 17.22 5.67 19.96
CA LEU A 99 15.79 5.79 20.27
C LEU A 99 15.58 5.73 21.80
N PRO A 100 14.46 6.26 22.31
CA PRO A 100 14.06 6.03 23.69
C PRO A 100 14.08 4.53 24.03
N PRO A 101 14.46 4.11 25.25
CA PRO A 101 14.47 2.69 25.61
C PRO A 101 13.06 2.09 25.75
N ASP A 102 12.05 2.94 25.90
CA ASP A 102 10.65 2.61 26.12
C ASP A 102 9.75 3.77 25.66
N GLY A 103 8.43 3.57 25.73
CA GLY A 103 7.40 4.49 25.22
C GLY A 103 6.95 4.16 23.78
N LEU A 104 5.85 4.76 23.34
CA LEU A 104 5.33 4.62 21.98
C LEU A 104 5.65 5.87 21.19
N LEU A 105 6.13 5.70 19.97
CA LEU A 105 6.18 6.74 18.95
C LEU A 105 4.95 6.59 18.05
N LEU A 106 4.17 7.66 17.91
CA LEU A 106 2.99 7.72 17.06
C LEU A 106 3.22 8.74 15.94
N PHE A 107 3.05 8.33 14.70
CA PHE A 107 3.35 9.12 13.51
C PHE A 107 2.06 9.52 12.80
N PHE A 108 1.93 10.81 12.51
CA PHE A 108 0.77 11.40 11.85
C PHE A 108 1.20 12.32 10.71
N GLY A 109 0.39 12.37 9.65
CA GLY A 109 0.61 13.24 8.49
C GLY A 109 -0.70 13.62 7.80
N ASP A 110 -0.71 14.76 7.14
CA ASP A 110 -1.79 15.18 6.25
C ASP A 110 -1.67 14.44 4.92
N ILE A 111 -2.74 13.77 4.50
CA ILE A 111 -2.76 12.92 3.30
C ILE A 111 -3.76 13.53 2.34
N ASP A 112 -3.42 14.70 1.84
CA ASP A 112 -4.15 15.35 0.77
C ASP A 112 -3.69 14.82 -0.61
N GLU A 113 -4.25 15.37 -1.69
CA GLU A 113 -3.97 14.91 -3.05
C GLU A 113 -2.54 15.20 -3.54
N GLU A 114 -1.90 16.24 -3.00
CA GLU A 114 -0.54 16.64 -3.39
C GLU A 114 0.53 16.00 -2.49
N MET A 115 0.21 15.79 -1.21
CA MET A 115 1.11 15.30 -0.17
C MET A 115 2.45 16.05 -0.12
N LEU A 116 2.47 17.33 -0.46
CA LEU A 116 3.66 18.18 -0.42
C LEU A 116 3.83 18.74 0.99
N TRP A 117 4.78 18.18 1.75
CA TRP A 117 5.06 18.60 3.13
C TRP A 117 6.28 19.53 3.25
N MET A 118 7.06 19.69 2.18
CA MET A 118 8.35 20.41 2.23
C MET A 118 8.20 21.93 2.27
N ASP A 119 7.10 22.48 1.76
CA ASP A 119 6.91 23.93 1.58
C ASP A 119 6.29 24.62 2.81
N ASP A 120 5.84 23.85 3.80
CA ASP A 120 5.15 24.36 4.99
C ASP A 120 6.08 24.46 6.22
N GLU A 121 5.65 25.25 7.21
CA GLU A 121 6.34 25.33 8.50
C GLU A 121 6.46 23.94 9.15
N PRO A 122 7.64 23.56 9.70
CA PRO A 122 7.85 22.26 10.31
C PRO A 122 6.76 21.88 11.32
N GLY A 123 6.14 20.72 11.08
CA GLY A 123 5.09 20.19 11.93
C GLY A 123 3.74 20.91 11.80
N ASP A 124 3.51 21.64 10.70
CA ASP A 124 2.17 22.08 10.32
C ASP A 124 1.33 20.89 9.83
N ARG A 125 1.82 20.14 8.83
CA ARG A 125 1.10 19.00 8.24
C ARG A 125 1.43 17.64 8.88
N THR A 126 2.39 17.60 9.79
CA THR A 126 2.92 16.33 10.32
C THR A 126 3.09 16.42 11.84
N ARG A 127 3.01 15.28 12.53
CA ARG A 127 3.26 15.22 13.97
C ARG A 127 3.83 13.87 14.37
N VAL A 128 4.86 13.90 15.20
CA VAL A 128 5.30 12.73 15.98
C VAL A 128 4.94 12.97 17.44
N LEU A 129 4.30 11.99 18.07
CA LEU A 129 4.02 12.02 19.50
C LEU A 129 4.81 10.91 20.19
N TYR A 130 5.37 11.24 21.36
CA TYR A 130 5.93 10.26 22.28
C TYR A 130 4.99 10.06 23.47
N VAL A 131 4.54 8.82 23.66
CA VAL A 131 3.74 8.41 24.83
C VAL A 131 4.65 7.61 25.76
N PRO A 132 5.02 8.16 26.93
CA PRO A 132 5.85 7.43 27.90
C PRO A 132 5.24 6.09 28.30
N ALA A 133 6.08 5.08 28.60
CA ALA A 133 5.61 3.74 28.94
C ALA A 133 4.51 3.69 30.03
N PRO A 134 4.57 4.49 31.12
CA PRO A 134 3.52 4.51 32.14
C PRO A 134 2.16 5.08 31.67
N GLN A 135 2.11 5.79 30.54
CA GLN A 135 0.91 6.43 30.00
C GLN A 135 0.27 5.63 28.86
N ARG A 136 0.87 4.49 28.47
CA ARG A 136 0.34 3.65 27.40
C ARG A 136 -1.03 3.11 27.76
N VAL A 137 -1.88 3.02 26.74
CA VAL A 137 -3.22 2.43 26.84
C VAL A 137 -3.37 1.31 25.81
N ALA A 138 -4.13 0.27 26.14
CA ALA A 138 -4.47 -0.77 25.16
C ALA A 138 -5.58 -0.32 24.20
N GLU A 139 -6.47 0.55 24.68
CA GLU A 139 -7.60 1.06 23.92
C GLU A 139 -7.14 1.84 22.69
N LYS A 140 -7.84 1.62 21.58
CA LYS A 140 -7.60 2.31 20.32
C LYS A 140 -8.51 3.53 20.23
N GLN A 141 -7.93 4.68 19.92
CA GLN A 141 -8.71 5.90 19.77
C GLN A 141 -9.33 5.96 18.38
N ALA A 142 -10.66 6.12 18.32
CA ALA A 142 -11.38 6.32 17.06
C ALA A 142 -10.95 7.61 16.37
N VAL A 143 -11.00 7.61 15.04
CA VAL A 143 -10.76 8.84 14.26
C VAL A 143 -11.81 9.90 14.57
N PRO A 144 -11.46 11.20 14.54
CA PRO A 144 -12.44 12.27 14.67
C PRO A 144 -13.52 12.23 13.57
N ASP A 145 -14.73 12.69 13.89
CA ASP A 145 -15.83 12.74 12.93
C ASP A 145 -15.51 13.61 11.70
N ASP A 146 -14.76 14.69 11.93
CA ASP A 146 -14.26 15.65 10.95
C ASP A 146 -12.90 15.25 10.31
N MET A 147 -12.49 13.99 10.45
CA MET A 147 -11.33 13.44 9.74
C MET A 147 -11.60 13.43 8.22
N PRO A 148 -10.75 14.07 7.40
CA PRO A 148 -10.90 14.04 5.94
C PRO A 148 -10.60 12.66 5.36
N ASP A 149 -11.05 12.42 4.12
CA ASP A 149 -10.73 11.21 3.38
C ASP A 149 -9.27 11.20 2.93
N ILE A 150 -8.62 10.03 2.94
CA ILE A 150 -7.27 9.85 2.42
C ILE A 150 -7.22 10.27 0.94
N GLY A 151 -6.32 11.20 0.60
CA GLY A 151 -6.16 11.79 -0.72
C GLY A 151 -7.09 12.99 -0.99
N HIS A 152 -7.68 13.58 0.05
CA HIS A 152 -8.59 14.72 -0.09
C HIS A 152 -7.96 15.90 -0.84
N ALA A 153 -8.79 16.67 -1.53
CA ALA A 153 -8.35 17.96 -2.06
C ALA A 153 -7.96 18.91 -0.92
N TYR A 154 -7.05 19.84 -1.21
CA TYR A 154 -6.53 20.79 -0.22
C TYR A 154 -7.65 21.50 0.55
N GLN A 155 -7.59 21.43 1.90
CA GLN A 155 -8.57 22.00 2.84
C GLN A 155 -10.02 21.53 2.66
N LYS A 156 -10.25 20.41 1.99
CA LYS A 156 -11.57 19.78 1.84
C LYS A 156 -11.65 18.47 2.64
N MET A 157 -12.88 17.97 2.82
CA MET A 157 -13.13 16.66 3.42
C MET A 157 -12.95 15.49 2.44
N GLY A 158 -12.88 15.80 1.14
CA GLY A 158 -12.77 14.86 0.02
C GLY A 158 -12.55 15.62 -1.29
N GLY A 159 -12.83 14.99 -2.43
CA GLY A 159 -12.53 15.55 -3.76
C GLY A 159 -11.08 15.31 -4.19
N GLY A 160 -10.69 15.76 -5.39
CA GLY A 160 -9.35 15.50 -5.91
C GLY A 160 -9.12 13.99 -6.14
N HIS A 161 -8.07 13.45 -5.51
CA HIS A 161 -7.75 12.02 -5.50
C HIS A 161 -8.31 11.24 -4.29
N ALA A 162 -9.31 11.80 -3.59
CA ALA A 162 -9.87 11.22 -2.37
C ALA A 162 -10.40 9.80 -2.57
N ARG A 163 -10.06 8.92 -1.64
CA ARG A 163 -10.73 7.63 -1.44
C ARG A 163 -11.98 7.86 -0.60
N VAL A 164 -13.11 8.08 -1.27
CA VAL A 164 -14.39 8.44 -0.63
C VAL A 164 -14.72 7.53 0.55
N GLY A 165 -14.83 8.13 1.75
CA GLY A 165 -15.16 7.46 3.00
C GLY A 165 -14.00 6.69 3.67
N VAL A 166 -12.80 6.71 3.10
CA VAL A 166 -11.63 5.99 3.64
C VAL A 166 -10.75 6.96 4.41
N LYS A 167 -10.80 6.87 5.74
CA LYS A 167 -10.12 7.80 6.67
C LYS A 167 -8.89 7.20 7.37
N THR A 168 -8.71 5.89 7.26
CA THR A 168 -7.63 5.14 7.91
C THR A 168 -7.02 4.13 6.95
N TYR A 169 -5.72 3.90 7.10
CA TYR A 169 -5.06 2.78 6.44
C TYR A 169 -5.33 1.46 7.16
N PRO A 170 -5.35 0.32 6.46
CA PRO A 170 -5.30 -1.01 7.08
C PRO A 170 -4.16 -1.16 8.09
N ALA A 171 -4.48 -1.76 9.23
CA ALA A 171 -3.51 -2.07 10.26
C ALA A 171 -2.62 -3.25 9.83
N TRP A 172 -1.31 -3.16 10.06
CA TRP A 172 -0.39 -4.29 9.85
C TRP A 172 0.71 -4.32 10.91
N PRO A 173 0.86 -5.42 11.68
CA PRO A 173 1.87 -5.49 12.71
C PRO A 173 3.27 -5.61 12.12
N VAL A 174 4.26 -5.01 12.79
CA VAL A 174 5.66 -5.03 12.36
C VAL A 174 6.59 -5.50 13.47
N THR A 175 7.73 -6.05 13.08
CA THR A 175 8.83 -6.43 13.98
C THR A 175 10.10 -5.71 13.55
N GLY A 176 10.90 -5.24 14.50
CA GLY A 176 12.16 -4.54 14.22
C GLY A 176 13.32 -5.51 13.97
N HIS A 177 14.09 -5.28 12.89
CA HIS A 177 15.28 -6.07 12.54
C HIS A 177 16.45 -5.14 12.27
N ALA A 178 17.58 -5.38 12.92
CA ALA A 178 18.79 -4.60 12.66
C ALA A 178 19.30 -4.90 11.24
N ILE A 179 19.53 -3.85 10.46
CA ILE A 179 20.06 -3.91 9.10
C ILE A 179 21.14 -2.84 8.92
N ARG A 180 21.84 -2.90 7.78
CA ARG A 180 22.74 -1.82 7.35
C ARG A 180 22.04 -0.94 6.32
N SER A 181 22.34 0.35 6.39
CA SER A 181 21.96 1.35 5.40
C SER A 181 23.23 1.97 4.81
N PHE A 182 23.14 2.42 3.57
CA PHE A 182 24.27 2.92 2.81
C PHE A 182 24.00 4.35 2.35
N PRO A 183 25.02 5.21 2.26
CA PRO A 183 24.84 6.58 1.80
C PRO A 183 24.39 6.57 0.34
N VAL A 184 23.34 7.32 0.06
CA VAL A 184 22.91 7.64 -1.31
C VAL A 184 23.33 9.08 -1.61
N ASP A 185 23.91 9.34 -2.78
CA ASP A 185 24.37 10.68 -3.19
C ASP A 185 23.33 11.35 -4.10
N PRO A 186 22.50 12.28 -3.58
CA PRO A 186 21.49 12.96 -4.38
C PRO A 186 22.06 13.87 -5.48
N SER A 187 23.37 14.15 -5.47
CA SER A 187 24.00 14.98 -6.50
C SER A 187 24.32 14.23 -7.79
N GLY A 188 24.10 12.91 -7.85
CA GLY A 188 24.31 12.08 -9.04
C GLY A 188 25.77 12.02 -9.52
N ARG A 189 26.73 12.41 -8.67
CA ARG A 189 28.16 12.50 -9.05
C ARG A 189 28.80 11.14 -9.33
N SER A 190 28.18 10.04 -8.89
CA SER A 190 28.57 8.66 -9.22
C SER A 190 27.36 7.73 -9.28
N ALA A 191 26.78 7.58 -10.49
CA ALA A 191 25.66 6.67 -10.73
C ALA A 191 25.97 5.21 -10.35
N ASP A 192 27.23 4.77 -10.49
CA ASP A 192 27.67 3.43 -10.11
C ASP A 192 27.65 3.22 -8.59
N LEU A 193 28.06 4.22 -7.80
CA LEU A 193 28.04 4.15 -6.34
C LEU A 193 26.61 4.13 -5.80
N GLU A 194 25.73 4.96 -6.38
CA GLU A 194 24.31 5.02 -6.03
C GLU A 194 23.59 3.71 -6.35
N THR A 195 23.74 3.21 -7.58
CA THR A 195 23.16 1.92 -8.00
C THR A 195 23.60 0.79 -7.05
N LEU A 196 24.90 0.75 -6.72
CA LEU A 196 25.45 -0.26 -5.83
C LEU A 196 24.96 -0.09 -4.38
N ALA A 197 24.75 1.13 -3.89
CA ALA A 197 24.18 1.39 -2.57
C ALA A 197 22.73 0.87 -2.49
N LEU A 198 21.92 1.11 -3.52
CA LEU A 198 20.55 0.59 -3.62
C LEU A 198 20.53 -0.94 -3.70
N GLU A 199 21.41 -1.55 -4.50
CA GLU A 199 21.54 -3.01 -4.58
C GLU A 199 21.96 -3.64 -3.24
N MET A 200 22.93 -3.03 -2.55
CA MET A 200 23.38 -3.50 -1.24
C MET A 200 22.28 -3.36 -0.19
N PHE A 201 21.53 -2.26 -0.21
CA PHE A 201 20.40 -2.06 0.69
C PHE A 201 19.26 -3.06 0.42
N ALA A 202 18.90 -3.25 -0.85
CA ALA A 202 17.93 -4.26 -1.28
C ALA A 202 18.34 -5.68 -0.82
N ALA A 203 19.64 -5.99 -0.81
CA ALA A 203 20.16 -7.26 -0.32
C ALA A 203 20.00 -7.42 1.20
N GLU A 204 20.14 -6.34 1.99
CA GLU A 204 19.84 -6.35 3.43
C GLU A 204 18.36 -6.67 3.66
N LEU A 205 17.45 -5.97 2.97
CA LEU A 205 16.00 -6.18 3.11
C LEU A 205 15.59 -7.60 2.69
N LYS A 206 16.13 -8.09 1.57
CA LYS A 206 15.81 -9.42 1.02
C LYS A 206 16.09 -10.56 2.00
N ALA A 207 17.05 -10.41 2.91
CA ALA A 207 17.33 -11.41 3.95
C ALA A 207 16.19 -11.57 4.96
N HIS A 208 15.33 -10.56 5.11
CA HIS A 208 14.21 -10.54 6.05
C HIS A 208 12.86 -10.83 5.39
N LEU A 209 12.78 -10.73 4.07
CA LEU A 209 11.56 -10.84 3.28
C LEU A 209 11.23 -12.29 2.89
N PRO A 210 9.93 -12.61 2.70
CA PRO A 210 9.54 -13.90 2.14
C PRO A 210 10.06 -14.06 0.70
N PRO A 211 10.14 -15.29 0.18
CA PRO A 211 10.43 -15.49 -1.23
C PRO A 211 9.41 -14.73 -2.10
N PRO A 212 9.83 -14.22 -3.26
CA PRO A 212 8.97 -13.45 -4.14
C PRO A 212 7.75 -14.26 -4.55
N SER A 213 6.65 -13.56 -4.79
CA SER A 213 5.44 -14.19 -5.32
C SER A 213 5.75 -14.88 -6.65
N LYS A 214 5.17 -16.07 -6.84
CA LYS A 214 5.33 -16.85 -8.09
C LYS A 214 4.22 -16.59 -9.10
N ASP A 215 3.19 -15.84 -8.72
CA ASP A 215 1.96 -15.72 -9.49
C ASP A 215 1.54 -14.24 -9.61
N PHE A 216 1.60 -13.71 -10.83
CA PHE A 216 1.40 -12.29 -11.09
C PHE A 216 0.05 -11.97 -11.76
N SER A 217 -0.79 -12.98 -12.05
CA SER A 217 -1.91 -12.76 -12.99
C SER A 217 -3.11 -13.72 -12.85
N LYS A 218 -3.37 -14.32 -11.68
CA LYS A 218 -4.63 -15.05 -11.48
C LYS A 218 -5.81 -14.07 -11.48
N GLN A 219 -6.48 -13.99 -12.62
CA GLN A 219 -7.78 -13.33 -12.73
C GLN A 219 -8.85 -14.30 -12.25
N ILE A 220 -9.78 -13.82 -11.43
CA ILE A 220 -10.96 -14.58 -11.01
C ILE A 220 -11.94 -14.65 -12.19
N VAL A 221 -12.16 -13.50 -12.84
CA VAL A 221 -13.07 -13.37 -13.99
C VAL A 221 -12.25 -13.04 -15.24
N GLY A 222 -12.34 -13.92 -16.24
CA GLY A 222 -11.77 -13.76 -17.57
C GLY A 222 -12.81 -13.25 -18.57
N ALA A 223 -12.36 -12.96 -19.79
CA ALA A 223 -13.21 -12.56 -20.90
C ALA A 223 -12.92 -13.42 -22.14
N GLU A 224 -13.93 -14.11 -22.65
CA GLU A 224 -13.83 -14.91 -23.87
C GLU A 224 -14.49 -14.19 -25.04
N ARG A 225 -13.89 -14.26 -26.23
CA ARG A 225 -14.46 -13.67 -27.45
C ARG A 225 -15.59 -14.55 -27.96
N VAL A 226 -16.68 -13.92 -28.36
CA VAL A 226 -17.85 -14.63 -28.90
C VAL A 226 -17.70 -14.80 -30.41
N MET A 227 -17.88 -16.01 -30.91
CA MET A 227 -17.96 -16.29 -32.35
C MET A 227 -19.38 -16.05 -32.84
N ASP A 228 -19.52 -15.43 -34.00
CA ASP A 228 -20.78 -15.38 -34.74
C ASP A 228 -20.88 -16.66 -35.58
N GLU A 229 -21.86 -17.51 -35.26
CA GLU A 229 -22.03 -18.82 -35.92
C GLU A 229 -22.47 -18.70 -37.39
N GLU A 230 -23.07 -17.58 -37.79
CA GLU A 230 -23.58 -17.37 -39.16
C GLU A 230 -22.45 -16.90 -40.10
N THR A 231 -21.57 -16.04 -39.60
CA THR A 231 -20.47 -15.45 -40.38
C THR A 231 -19.13 -16.15 -40.20
N ALA A 232 -18.99 -16.97 -39.17
CA ALA A 232 -17.72 -17.59 -38.76
C ALA A 232 -16.59 -16.57 -38.47
N ASP A 233 -16.95 -15.34 -38.10
CA ASP A 233 -16.05 -14.29 -37.59
C ASP A 233 -16.43 -13.92 -36.15
N TRP A 234 -15.63 -13.09 -35.48
CA TRP A 234 -15.94 -12.59 -34.15
C TRP A 234 -17.23 -11.75 -34.16
N ALA A 235 -18.14 -12.06 -33.25
CA ALA A 235 -19.34 -11.26 -33.04
C ALA A 235 -18.96 -9.82 -32.67
N ARG A 236 -19.66 -8.84 -33.24
CA ARG A 236 -19.42 -7.41 -33.01
C ARG A 236 -20.66 -6.71 -32.45
N ASP A 237 -20.46 -5.77 -31.54
CA ASP A 237 -21.52 -4.89 -31.02
C ASP A 237 -21.91 -3.80 -32.04
N ALA A 238 -22.87 -2.96 -31.68
CA ALA A 238 -23.38 -1.89 -32.56
C ALA A 238 -22.28 -0.85 -32.90
N GLU A 239 -21.26 -0.75 -32.06
CA GLU A 239 -20.09 0.11 -32.20
C GLU A 239 -18.95 -0.57 -32.97
N GLY A 240 -19.10 -1.84 -33.38
CA GLY A 240 -18.14 -2.61 -34.16
C GLY A 240 -17.02 -3.27 -33.35
N ASN A 241 -17.10 -3.23 -32.01
CA ASN A 241 -16.14 -3.88 -31.12
C ASN A 241 -16.44 -5.37 -30.99
N VAL A 242 -15.39 -6.18 -30.79
CA VAL A 242 -15.55 -7.62 -30.57
C VAL A 242 -16.28 -7.87 -29.25
N VAL A 243 -17.40 -8.57 -29.32
CA VAL A 243 -18.18 -8.98 -28.15
C VAL A 243 -17.36 -9.96 -27.31
N ARG A 244 -17.28 -9.66 -26.02
CA ARG A 244 -16.60 -10.49 -25.02
C ARG A 244 -17.57 -10.87 -23.92
N LYS A 245 -17.66 -12.15 -23.61
CA LYS A 245 -18.46 -12.67 -22.49
C LYS A 245 -17.57 -12.95 -21.27
N PRO A 246 -17.94 -12.46 -20.08
CA PRO A 246 -17.27 -12.83 -18.85
C PRO A 246 -17.40 -14.33 -18.57
N HIS A 247 -16.38 -14.93 -17.95
CA HIS A 247 -16.43 -16.27 -17.39
C HIS A 247 -15.54 -16.36 -16.15
N LEU A 248 -15.78 -17.33 -15.28
CA LEU A 248 -14.84 -17.65 -14.19
C LEU A 248 -13.66 -18.44 -14.77
N ASN A 249 -12.44 -18.05 -14.43
CA ASN A 249 -11.26 -18.83 -14.79
C ASN A 249 -11.14 -20.06 -13.89
N ALA A 250 -10.44 -21.11 -14.35
CA ALA A 250 -10.03 -22.19 -13.46
C ALA A 250 -8.99 -21.67 -12.43
N PRO A 251 -9.03 -22.13 -11.17
CA PRO A 251 -9.94 -23.14 -10.61
C PRO A 251 -11.24 -22.55 -10.02
N PHE A 252 -11.52 -21.25 -10.18
CA PHE A 252 -12.71 -20.58 -9.60
C PHE A 252 -14.03 -21.04 -10.23
N ALA A 253 -13.98 -21.64 -11.42
CA ALA A 253 -15.13 -22.24 -12.09
C ALA A 253 -15.48 -23.66 -11.60
N GLU A 254 -14.64 -24.25 -10.72
CA GLU A 254 -14.87 -25.58 -10.14
C GLU A 254 -15.80 -25.50 -8.92
N ASP A 255 -16.47 -26.60 -8.57
CA ASP A 255 -17.47 -26.65 -7.48
C ASP A 255 -16.90 -26.14 -6.15
N ASP A 256 -17.67 -25.30 -5.46
CA ASP A 256 -17.36 -24.67 -4.16
C ASP A 256 -16.10 -23.77 -4.13
N ALA A 257 -15.50 -23.43 -5.27
CA ALA A 257 -14.29 -22.62 -5.33
C ALA A 257 -14.54 -21.10 -5.22
N PHE A 258 -15.77 -20.65 -5.50
CA PHE A 258 -16.20 -19.25 -5.46
C PHE A 258 -17.74 -19.16 -5.42
N PRO A 259 -18.36 -18.22 -4.66
CA PRO A 259 -17.76 -17.22 -3.77
C PRO A 259 -17.32 -17.80 -2.41
N TRP A 260 -16.35 -17.16 -1.74
CA TRP A 260 -15.69 -17.73 -0.56
C TRP A 260 -16.42 -17.53 0.77
N CYS A 261 -16.75 -16.29 1.15
CA CYS A 261 -17.44 -15.97 2.40
C CYS A 261 -18.23 -14.67 2.29
N GLY A 262 -19.13 -14.43 3.24
CA GLY A 262 -19.96 -13.23 3.31
C GLY A 262 -19.16 -11.93 3.29
N ALA A 263 -17.99 -11.89 3.95
CA ALA A 263 -17.13 -10.71 3.95
C ALA A 263 -16.63 -10.35 2.54
N VAL A 264 -16.24 -11.35 1.73
CA VAL A 264 -15.80 -11.09 0.35
C VAL A 264 -16.95 -10.55 -0.50
N MET A 265 -18.16 -11.10 -0.34
CA MET A 265 -19.32 -10.62 -1.09
C MET A 265 -19.72 -9.19 -0.68
N SER A 266 -19.70 -8.90 0.63
CA SER A 266 -19.99 -7.56 1.16
C SER A 266 -18.95 -6.52 0.69
N GLU A 267 -17.66 -6.87 0.71
CA GLU A 267 -16.59 -6.03 0.18
C GLU A 267 -16.65 -5.89 -1.34
N PHE A 268 -17.14 -6.90 -2.06
CA PHE A 268 -17.34 -6.85 -3.51
C PHE A 268 -18.42 -5.83 -3.88
N ALA A 269 -19.56 -5.84 -3.18
CA ALA A 269 -20.58 -4.81 -3.35
C ALA A 269 -20.01 -3.40 -3.08
N THR A 270 -19.27 -3.26 -1.99
CA THR A 270 -18.64 -1.99 -1.59
C THR A 270 -17.63 -1.51 -2.63
N ALA A 271 -16.79 -2.41 -3.18
CA ALA A 271 -15.82 -2.06 -4.21
C ALA A 271 -16.49 -1.57 -5.49
N LEU A 272 -17.58 -2.21 -5.93
CA LEU A 272 -18.36 -1.77 -7.09
C LEU A 272 -19.00 -0.39 -6.87
N GLU A 273 -19.63 -0.18 -5.71
CA GLU A 273 -20.26 1.09 -5.34
C GLU A 273 -19.21 2.22 -5.26
N THR A 274 -18.08 1.99 -4.60
CA THR A 274 -17.01 2.99 -4.48
C THR A 274 -16.43 3.36 -5.84
N GLU A 275 -16.12 2.38 -6.70
CA GLU A 275 -15.58 2.64 -8.04
C GLU A 275 -16.56 3.47 -8.89
N CYS A 276 -17.85 3.14 -8.83
CA CYS A 276 -18.88 3.88 -9.54
C CYS A 276 -19.05 5.30 -8.98
N ALA A 277 -19.10 5.46 -7.65
CA ALA A 277 -19.19 6.76 -6.98
C ALA A 277 -17.98 7.66 -7.29
N SER A 278 -16.76 7.10 -7.32
CA SER A 278 -15.55 7.84 -7.70
C SER A 278 -15.62 8.36 -9.14
N LYS A 279 -16.13 7.55 -10.08
CA LYS A 279 -16.34 7.99 -11.47
C LYS A 279 -17.42 9.07 -11.57
N ILE A 280 -18.50 8.96 -10.80
CA ILE A 280 -19.54 9.99 -10.71
C ILE A 280 -18.93 11.31 -10.19
N ALA A 281 -18.15 11.26 -9.11
CA ALA A 281 -17.50 12.43 -8.54
C ALA A 281 -16.53 13.09 -9.54
N TYR A 282 -15.72 12.29 -10.22
CA TYR A 282 -14.81 12.75 -11.27
C TYR A 282 -15.54 13.45 -12.41
N GLU A 283 -16.54 12.81 -13.01
CA GLU A 283 -17.33 13.40 -14.11
C GLU A 283 -18.08 14.66 -13.67
N SER A 284 -18.52 14.72 -12.41
CA SER A 284 -19.19 15.90 -11.83
C SER A 284 -18.24 17.11 -11.74
N GLN A 285 -16.97 16.90 -11.37
CA GLN A 285 -15.97 17.99 -11.31
C GLN A 285 -15.79 18.68 -12.67
N PHE A 286 -15.81 17.94 -13.79
CA PHE A 286 -15.66 18.53 -15.13
C PHE A 286 -16.87 19.38 -15.57
N LEU A 287 -18.06 19.10 -15.03
CA LEU A 287 -19.25 19.92 -15.30
C LEU A 287 -19.17 21.26 -14.58
N ASP A 288 -18.59 21.29 -13.37
CA ASP A 288 -18.40 22.51 -12.60
C ASP A 288 -17.27 23.40 -13.16
N ASP A 289 -16.17 22.79 -13.63
CA ASP A 289 -14.97 23.52 -14.07
C ASP A 289 -15.01 24.06 -15.51
N ARG A 290 -15.93 23.56 -16.37
CA ARG A 290 -16.01 23.98 -17.78
C ARG A 290 -17.44 24.02 -18.33
N ALA A 291 -18.06 25.20 -18.31
CA ALA A 291 -19.21 25.50 -19.15
C ALA A 291 -18.79 25.57 -20.64
N GLY A 292 -18.80 24.43 -21.34
CA GLY A 292 -18.39 24.33 -22.75
C GLY A 292 -19.01 23.15 -23.50
N ALA A 293 -18.69 23.03 -24.80
CA ALA A 293 -19.31 22.12 -25.77
C ALA A 293 -19.25 20.60 -25.44
N ARG A 294 -18.48 20.18 -24.44
CA ARG A 294 -18.40 18.79 -23.95
C ARG A 294 -19.36 18.49 -22.79
N SER A 295 -20.09 19.48 -22.28
CA SER A 295 -20.99 19.34 -21.14
C SER A 295 -22.08 18.28 -21.37
N SER A 296 -22.63 18.17 -22.59
CA SER A 296 -23.62 17.14 -22.92
C SER A 296 -23.06 15.71 -22.90
N GLU A 297 -21.79 15.51 -23.26
CA GLU A 297 -21.12 14.20 -23.21
C GLU A 297 -20.87 13.77 -21.77
N HIS A 298 -20.34 14.67 -20.93
CA HIS A 298 -20.15 14.43 -19.50
C HIS A 298 -21.50 14.18 -18.79
N GLN A 299 -22.54 14.91 -19.14
CA GLN A 299 -23.88 14.72 -18.58
C GLN A 299 -24.48 13.35 -18.96
N ALA A 300 -24.29 12.89 -20.20
CA ALA A 300 -24.71 11.56 -20.63
C ALA A 300 -23.94 10.45 -19.89
N LYS A 301 -22.62 10.60 -19.73
CA LYS A 301 -21.79 9.67 -18.94
C LYS A 301 -22.23 9.62 -17.48
N LEU A 302 -22.48 10.78 -16.87
CA LEU A 302 -22.93 10.89 -15.49
C LEU A 302 -24.26 10.16 -15.29
N SER A 303 -25.24 10.36 -16.18
CA SER A 303 -26.52 9.64 -16.13
C SER A 303 -26.33 8.13 -16.21
N GLY A 304 -25.49 7.65 -17.14
CA GLY A 304 -25.21 6.22 -17.28
C GLY A 304 -24.50 5.61 -16.05
N LEU A 305 -23.62 6.38 -15.40
CA LEU A 305 -22.98 5.95 -14.14
C LEU A 305 -23.98 5.93 -12.97
N GLN A 306 -24.92 6.88 -12.91
CA GLN A 306 -25.98 6.89 -11.89
C GLN A 306 -26.90 5.67 -12.04
N ASP A 307 -27.36 5.37 -13.25
CA ASP A 307 -28.15 4.17 -13.54
C ASP A 307 -27.38 2.90 -13.16
N ARG A 308 -26.07 2.87 -13.44
CA ARG A 308 -25.19 1.75 -13.06
C ARG A 308 -25.08 1.60 -11.54
N LEU A 309 -24.93 2.70 -10.80
CA LEU A 309 -24.88 2.68 -9.34
C LEU A 309 -26.20 2.14 -8.76
N GLU A 310 -27.35 2.56 -9.29
CA GLU A 310 -28.66 2.05 -8.86
C GLU A 310 -28.79 0.53 -9.09
N GLN A 311 -28.33 0.02 -10.23
CA GLN A 311 -28.32 -1.43 -10.51
C GLN A 311 -27.45 -2.20 -9.50
N ILE A 312 -26.26 -1.69 -9.19
CA ILE A 312 -25.36 -2.28 -8.19
C ILE A 312 -26.05 -2.28 -6.81
N GLN A 313 -26.61 -1.14 -6.40
CA GLN A 313 -27.29 -0.98 -5.12
C GLN A 313 -28.54 -1.85 -4.98
N ALA A 314 -29.24 -2.14 -6.08
CA ALA A 314 -30.38 -3.06 -6.08
C ALA A 314 -29.98 -4.50 -5.77
N PHE A 315 -28.79 -4.94 -6.19
CA PHE A 315 -28.29 -6.29 -5.91
C PHE A 315 -27.44 -6.39 -4.63
N ALA A 316 -26.88 -5.27 -4.16
CA ALA A 316 -25.99 -5.24 -3.01
C ALA A 316 -26.57 -5.86 -1.70
N PRO A 317 -27.87 -5.76 -1.38
CA PRO A 317 -28.46 -6.47 -0.23
C PRO A 317 -28.31 -8.00 -0.31
N VAL A 318 -28.25 -8.57 -1.51
CA VAL A 318 -28.00 -10.01 -1.74
C VAL A 318 -26.58 -10.36 -1.36
N LEU A 319 -25.61 -9.55 -1.84
CA LEU A 319 -24.19 -9.73 -1.53
C LEU A 319 -23.89 -9.54 -0.03
N ARG A 320 -24.67 -8.71 0.66
CA ARG A 320 -24.57 -8.41 2.10
C ARG A 320 -25.50 -9.26 2.96
N SER A 321 -26.13 -10.29 2.40
CA SER A 321 -27.11 -11.11 3.11
C SER A 321 -26.50 -12.10 4.11
N LEU A 322 -25.20 -12.41 3.98
CA LEU A 322 -24.50 -13.35 4.83
C LEU A 322 -23.64 -12.65 5.89
N PRO A 323 -23.53 -13.23 7.11
CA PRO A 323 -22.47 -12.89 8.05
C PRO A 323 -21.08 -13.07 7.44
N ASP A 324 -20.12 -12.29 7.93
CA ASP A 324 -18.78 -12.17 7.35
C ASP A 324 -18.05 -13.52 7.17
N CYS A 325 -18.19 -14.43 8.14
CA CYS A 325 -17.49 -15.71 8.15
C CYS A 325 -18.28 -16.85 7.47
N ASP A 326 -19.54 -16.62 7.11
CA ASP A 326 -20.39 -17.68 6.56
C ASP A 326 -20.09 -17.91 5.08
N ARG A 327 -20.15 -19.17 4.65
CA ARG A 327 -20.05 -19.53 3.23
C ARG A 327 -21.43 -19.48 2.57
N PRO A 328 -21.54 -18.96 1.33
CA PRO A 328 -22.78 -19.03 0.59
C PRO A 328 -23.16 -20.49 0.30
N ASP A 329 -24.46 -20.78 0.40
CA ASP A 329 -24.99 -22.05 -0.09
C ASP A 329 -24.95 -22.10 -1.64
N PRO A 330 -25.18 -23.28 -2.26
CA PRO A 330 -25.13 -23.41 -3.72
C PRO A 330 -26.11 -22.51 -4.47
N ASP A 331 -27.30 -22.24 -3.91
CA ASP A 331 -28.32 -21.42 -4.57
C ASP A 331 -27.91 -19.94 -4.61
N LEU A 332 -27.42 -19.42 -3.48
CA LEU A 332 -26.88 -18.06 -3.40
C LEU A 332 -25.63 -17.92 -4.27
N SER A 333 -24.74 -18.92 -4.25
CA SER A 333 -23.53 -18.94 -5.09
C SER A 333 -23.88 -18.86 -6.58
N ALA A 334 -24.81 -19.69 -7.05
CA ALA A 334 -25.26 -19.69 -8.44
C ALA A 334 -25.88 -18.34 -8.84
N ARG A 335 -26.68 -17.74 -7.95
CA ARG A 335 -27.30 -16.43 -8.19
C ARG A 335 -26.27 -15.31 -8.29
N VAL A 336 -25.27 -15.29 -7.41
CA VAL A 336 -24.19 -14.29 -7.44
C VAL A 336 -23.33 -14.44 -8.68
N ILE A 337 -22.92 -15.67 -9.02
CA ILE A 337 -22.13 -15.96 -10.22
C ILE A 337 -22.91 -15.54 -11.47
N HIS A 338 -24.19 -15.91 -11.56
CA HIS A 338 -25.03 -15.52 -12.69
C HIS A 338 -25.05 -14.00 -12.87
N TRP A 339 -25.33 -13.26 -11.79
CA TRP A 339 -25.36 -11.79 -11.83
C TRP A 339 -24.01 -11.19 -12.25
N ILE A 340 -22.89 -11.70 -11.73
CA ILE A 340 -21.55 -11.24 -12.13
C ILE A 340 -21.33 -11.43 -13.64
N LEU A 341 -21.72 -12.58 -14.18
CA LEU A 341 -21.44 -12.94 -15.57
C LEU A 341 -22.42 -12.32 -16.57
N THR A 342 -23.61 -11.88 -16.13
CA THR A 342 -24.61 -11.23 -17.00
C THR A 342 -24.62 -9.72 -16.89
N GLU A 343 -24.44 -9.17 -15.69
CA GLU A 343 -24.60 -7.73 -15.44
C GLU A 343 -23.28 -6.96 -15.45
N LEU A 344 -22.14 -7.62 -15.23
CA LEU A 344 -20.83 -6.98 -15.18
C LEU A 344 -19.98 -7.34 -16.39
N ASN A 345 -19.13 -6.41 -16.83
CA ASN A 345 -18.04 -6.78 -17.72
C ASN A 345 -16.91 -7.44 -16.92
N ALA A 346 -16.11 -8.27 -17.58
CA ALA A 346 -15.08 -9.07 -16.91
C ALA A 346 -14.04 -8.22 -16.16
N GLN A 347 -13.67 -7.05 -16.69
CA GLN A 347 -12.66 -6.18 -16.06
C GLN A 347 -13.21 -5.56 -14.78
N GLU A 348 -14.43 -5.02 -14.82
CA GLU A 348 -15.13 -4.46 -13.66
C GLU A 348 -15.29 -5.51 -12.56
N ALA A 349 -15.82 -6.69 -12.91
CA ALA A 349 -15.99 -7.79 -11.98
C ALA A 349 -14.66 -8.23 -11.35
N ASN A 350 -13.64 -8.47 -12.18
CA ASN A 350 -12.34 -8.94 -11.71
C ASN A 350 -11.65 -7.89 -10.82
N THR A 351 -11.63 -6.62 -11.22
CA THR A 351 -11.04 -5.55 -10.40
C THR A 351 -11.72 -5.45 -9.04
N ALA A 352 -13.06 -5.40 -9.01
CA ALA A 352 -13.80 -5.27 -7.76
C ALA A 352 -13.64 -6.51 -6.85
N LEU A 353 -13.59 -7.73 -7.43
CA LEU A 353 -13.32 -8.94 -6.64
C LEU A 353 -11.90 -8.96 -6.06
N LEU A 354 -10.89 -8.55 -6.83
CA LEU A 354 -9.52 -8.48 -6.32
C LEU A 354 -9.39 -7.43 -5.19
N CYS A 355 -10.05 -6.28 -5.34
CA CYS A 355 -10.15 -5.29 -4.26
C CYS A 355 -10.84 -5.86 -3.02
N ALA A 356 -11.96 -6.57 -3.20
CA ALA A 356 -12.70 -7.17 -2.10
C ALA A 356 -11.88 -8.20 -1.33
N VAL A 357 -11.28 -9.16 -2.04
CA VAL A 357 -10.43 -10.19 -1.43
C VAL A 357 -9.24 -9.58 -0.72
N LYS A 358 -8.62 -8.54 -1.29
CA LYS A 358 -7.52 -7.82 -0.66
C LYS A 358 -7.95 -7.18 0.66
N ARG A 359 -9.10 -6.49 0.68
CA ARG A 359 -9.65 -5.87 1.90
C ARG A 359 -9.97 -6.89 2.98
N VAL A 360 -10.57 -8.02 2.61
CA VAL A 360 -10.82 -9.12 3.57
C VAL A 360 -9.51 -9.73 4.06
N ALA A 361 -8.50 -9.90 3.20
CA ALA A 361 -7.18 -10.38 3.61
C ALA A 361 -6.47 -9.40 4.57
N GLN A 362 -6.62 -8.09 4.37
CA GLN A 362 -6.14 -7.05 5.29
C GLN A 362 -6.85 -7.12 6.66
N ARG A 363 -8.17 -7.32 6.68
CA ARG A 363 -8.94 -7.54 7.92
C ARG A 363 -8.49 -8.81 8.65
N ALA A 364 -8.25 -9.89 7.90
CA ALA A 364 -7.79 -11.19 8.41
C ALA A 364 -6.37 -11.17 9.02
N VAL A 365 -5.63 -10.06 8.92
CA VAL A 365 -4.39 -9.83 9.68
C VAL A 365 -4.67 -9.94 11.18
N PHE A 366 -5.73 -9.30 11.66
CA PHE A 366 -6.12 -9.29 13.09
C PHE A 366 -7.37 -10.14 13.39
N ASP A 367 -8.15 -10.52 12.37
CA ASP A 367 -9.34 -11.34 12.53
C ASP A 367 -9.03 -12.82 12.23
N ALA A 368 -8.98 -13.63 13.29
CA ALA A 368 -8.68 -15.05 13.17
C ALA A 368 -9.82 -15.87 12.55
N ASP A 369 -11.08 -15.43 12.71
CA ASP A 369 -12.24 -16.12 12.18
C ASP A 369 -12.33 -15.91 10.67
N LEU A 370 -12.15 -14.66 10.20
CA LEU A 370 -12.01 -14.36 8.77
C LEU A 370 -10.85 -15.12 8.14
N ARG A 371 -9.70 -15.18 8.82
CA ARG A 371 -8.55 -15.94 8.34
C ARG A 371 -8.84 -17.43 8.22
N ALA A 372 -9.65 -18.01 9.10
CA ALA A 372 -9.99 -19.42 9.08
C ALA A 372 -10.89 -19.80 7.90
N VAL A 373 -11.74 -18.88 7.44
CA VAL A 373 -12.71 -19.15 6.37
C VAL A 373 -12.19 -18.81 4.97
N LEU A 374 -11.18 -17.94 4.86
CA LEU A 374 -10.49 -17.62 3.61
C LEU A 374 -9.62 -18.80 3.15
N PRO A 375 -9.92 -19.44 2.00
CA PRO A 375 -9.09 -20.52 1.50
C PRO A 375 -7.75 -20.00 0.96
N PRO A 376 -6.71 -20.85 0.88
CA PRO A 376 -5.42 -20.47 0.30
C PRO A 376 -5.53 -19.84 -1.09
N LEU A 377 -6.45 -20.34 -1.91
CA LEU A 377 -6.72 -19.83 -3.26
C LEU A 377 -7.14 -18.34 -3.26
N ALA A 378 -7.91 -17.90 -2.25
CA ALA A 378 -8.28 -16.49 -2.11
C ALA A 378 -7.07 -15.62 -1.76
N LEU A 379 -6.13 -16.11 -0.95
CA LEU A 379 -4.91 -15.37 -0.65
C LEU A 379 -3.95 -15.34 -1.84
N GLU A 380 -3.90 -16.41 -2.64
CA GLU A 380 -3.07 -16.49 -3.85
C GLU A 380 -3.43 -15.42 -4.89
N VAL A 381 -4.72 -15.12 -5.11
CA VAL A 381 -5.13 -14.13 -6.10
C VAL A 381 -4.67 -12.70 -5.77
N VAL A 382 -4.45 -12.41 -4.49
CA VAL A 382 -4.01 -11.08 -4.02
C VAL A 382 -2.58 -11.06 -3.50
N ASP A 383 -1.89 -12.21 -3.49
CA ASP A 383 -0.57 -12.40 -2.88
C ASP A 383 0.43 -11.33 -3.32
N ARG A 384 0.46 -10.97 -4.61
CA ARG A 384 1.36 -9.95 -5.15
C ARG A 384 1.24 -8.58 -4.48
N TRP A 385 0.07 -8.21 -3.98
CA TRP A 385 -0.16 -6.92 -3.31
C TRP A 385 0.06 -7.02 -1.80
N ILE A 386 -0.36 -8.11 -1.18
CA ILE A 386 -0.31 -8.23 0.29
C ILE A 386 1.03 -8.77 0.80
N ARG A 387 1.79 -9.50 -0.02
CA ARG A 387 3.11 -10.02 0.33
C ARG A 387 4.14 -8.88 0.36
N PRO A 388 4.92 -8.72 1.44
CA PRO A 388 6.00 -7.73 1.48
C PRO A 388 7.12 -8.12 0.50
N SER A 389 7.75 -7.12 -0.13
CA SER A 389 8.81 -7.33 -1.11
C SER A 389 9.90 -6.27 -0.98
N VAL A 390 10.81 -6.17 -1.94
CA VAL A 390 11.78 -5.06 -1.99
C VAL A 390 11.21 -3.88 -2.79
N GLY A 391 10.27 -4.11 -3.71
CA GLY A 391 9.63 -3.04 -4.51
C GLY A 391 8.53 -2.27 -3.76
N GLN A 392 8.17 -2.73 -2.58
CA GLN A 392 7.20 -2.15 -1.66
C GLN A 392 7.56 -2.64 -0.26
N SER A 393 7.19 -1.91 0.79
CA SER A 393 7.46 -2.29 2.19
C SER A 393 8.89 -2.02 2.69
N GLU A 394 9.58 -1.01 2.15
CA GLU A 394 10.87 -0.54 2.69
C GLU A 394 10.72 0.37 3.92
N HIS A 395 9.91 -0.04 4.91
CA HIS A 395 9.69 0.73 6.14
C HIS A 395 10.90 0.63 7.07
N VAL A 396 11.61 1.74 7.33
CA VAL A 396 12.89 1.72 8.04
C VAL A 396 13.04 2.88 9.03
N MET A 397 13.53 2.59 10.23
CA MET A 397 13.94 3.60 11.21
C MET A 397 15.46 3.80 11.21
N LEU A 398 15.91 5.01 11.54
CA LEU A 398 17.34 5.38 11.60
C LEU A 398 18.07 5.17 10.27
N GLY A 399 19.40 5.31 10.21
CA GLY A 399 20.17 5.11 8.99
C GLY A 399 20.16 6.28 8.01
N TYR A 400 20.61 6.02 6.78
CA TYR A 400 20.59 7.02 5.70
C TYR A 400 19.19 7.21 5.09
N PRO A 401 18.88 8.41 4.57
CA PRO A 401 17.69 8.63 3.73
C PRO A 401 17.59 7.60 2.60
N GLN A 402 16.36 7.26 2.22
CA GLN A 402 16.10 6.38 1.08
C GLN A 402 16.00 7.20 -0.21
N ALA A 403 16.36 6.54 -1.31
CA ALA A 403 16.12 7.05 -2.66
C ALA A 403 15.36 5.96 -3.42
N LYS A 404 14.06 6.15 -3.59
CA LYS A 404 13.19 5.20 -4.29
C LYS A 404 12.74 5.77 -5.63
N THR A 405 11.80 6.71 -5.59
CA THR A 405 11.35 7.46 -6.76
C THR A 405 12.03 8.82 -6.82
N ASN A 406 11.98 9.56 -5.71
CA ASN A 406 12.78 10.76 -5.46
C ASN A 406 13.47 10.67 -4.09
N PHE A 407 14.37 11.62 -3.85
CA PHE A 407 14.95 11.85 -2.53
C PHE A 407 13.97 12.64 -1.67
N THR A 408 13.93 12.31 -0.39
CA THR A 408 13.51 13.28 0.62
C THR A 408 14.74 14.02 1.13
N THR A 409 14.56 15.28 1.52
CA THR A 409 15.59 16.01 2.26
C THR A 409 15.07 16.26 3.68
N GLY A 410 15.96 16.30 4.65
CA GLY A 410 15.60 16.55 6.05
C GLY A 410 16.84 16.71 6.90
N GLU A 411 16.73 17.49 7.97
CA GLU A 411 17.83 17.74 8.92
C GLU A 411 17.65 16.90 10.19
N GLY A 412 18.77 16.50 10.79
CA GLY A 412 18.78 15.74 12.04
C GLY A 412 18.75 14.22 11.87
N VAL A 413 18.24 13.53 12.89
CA VAL A 413 18.11 12.08 12.95
C VAL A 413 16.85 11.66 12.18
N ARG A 414 17.00 10.78 11.21
CA ARG A 414 15.87 10.13 10.51
C ARG A 414 15.19 9.14 11.46
N LEU A 415 13.98 9.46 11.92
CA LEU A 415 13.21 8.61 12.84
C LEU A 415 12.58 7.42 12.14
N LEU A 416 11.90 7.66 11.02
CA LEU A 416 11.10 6.66 10.34
C LEU A 416 10.94 7.02 8.87
N VAL A 417 11.01 6.00 8.03
CA VAL A 417 10.58 6.04 6.64
C VAL A 417 9.46 5.05 6.45
N LEU A 418 8.39 5.54 5.84
CA LEU A 418 7.28 4.72 5.39
C LEU A 418 7.26 4.72 3.88
N ASP A 419 7.34 3.52 3.33
CA ASP A 419 7.30 3.30 1.89
C ASP A 419 5.85 3.14 1.41
N SER A 420 5.60 3.44 0.14
CA SER A 420 4.38 3.00 -0.51
C SER A 420 4.29 1.47 -0.45
N ASP A 421 3.17 0.98 0.02
CA ASP A 421 2.97 -0.42 0.40
C ASP A 421 1.54 -0.83 0.11
N TYR A 422 1.37 -1.70 -0.89
CA TYR A 422 0.05 -2.14 -1.31
C TYR A 422 -0.64 -2.98 -0.24
N GLY A 423 0.09 -3.60 0.69
CA GLY A 423 -0.49 -4.37 1.78
C GLY A 423 -1.20 -3.48 2.81
N THR A 424 -0.62 -2.33 3.15
CA THR A 424 -1.22 -1.33 4.05
C THR A 424 -1.98 -0.24 3.31
N ASP A 425 -2.08 -0.33 1.98
CA ASP A 425 -2.66 0.69 1.10
C ASP A 425 -2.00 2.08 1.18
N PHE A 426 -0.78 2.15 1.75
CA PHE A 426 0.06 3.33 1.68
C PHE A 426 0.40 3.62 0.22
N MET A 427 0.09 4.84 -0.20
CA MET A 427 0.34 5.34 -1.53
C MET A 427 0.75 6.79 -1.38
N PHE A 428 2.07 7.04 -1.39
CA PHE A 428 2.64 8.36 -1.17
C PHE A 428 3.13 8.92 -2.50
N CYS A 429 2.49 9.98 -3.01
CA CYS A 429 2.81 10.58 -4.31
C CYS A 429 2.90 9.51 -5.44
N ASP A 430 3.90 9.59 -6.32
CA ASP A 430 4.18 8.65 -7.41
C ASP A 430 4.80 7.31 -6.92
N CYS A 431 4.21 6.69 -5.90
CA CYS A 431 4.72 5.49 -5.23
C CYS A 431 6.09 5.69 -4.53
N GLY A 432 6.27 6.83 -3.87
CA GLY A 432 7.47 7.19 -3.11
C GLY A 432 7.41 6.81 -1.63
N VAL A 433 8.18 7.55 -0.83
CA VAL A 433 8.30 7.37 0.61
C VAL A 433 7.93 8.66 1.36
N VAL A 434 7.64 8.55 2.64
CA VAL A 434 7.62 9.69 3.57
C VAL A 434 8.64 9.47 4.67
N GLU A 435 9.39 10.51 5.02
CA GLU A 435 10.48 10.43 6.00
C GLU A 435 10.28 11.44 7.13
N PHE A 436 10.34 10.95 8.37
CA PHE A 436 10.25 11.73 9.60
C PHE A 436 11.64 12.00 10.17
N TYR A 437 11.87 13.21 10.65
CA TYR A 437 13.14 13.69 11.17
C TYR A 437 12.97 14.39 12.53
N ILE A 438 14.04 14.40 13.32
CA ILE A 438 14.10 15.10 14.60
C ILE A 438 15.52 15.60 14.88
N ASP A 439 15.65 16.72 15.59
CA ASP A 439 16.94 17.17 16.09
C ASP A 439 17.52 16.17 17.11
N PRO A 440 18.85 15.88 17.09
CA PRO A 440 19.47 14.97 18.04
C PRO A 440 19.27 15.34 19.52
N ASP A 441 19.30 16.63 19.86
CA ASP A 441 19.13 17.10 21.23
C ASP A 441 17.67 16.94 21.69
N ASP A 442 16.72 17.21 20.79
CA ASP A 442 15.28 17.01 21.02
C ASP A 442 14.97 15.51 21.22
N LEU A 443 15.58 14.62 20.42
CA LEU A 443 15.46 13.16 20.60
C LEU A 443 16.03 12.71 21.95
N ALA A 444 17.19 13.22 22.34
CA ALA A 444 17.79 12.91 23.64
C ALA A 444 16.92 13.41 24.81
N ALA A 445 16.27 14.56 24.64
CA ALA A 445 15.31 15.13 25.59
C ALA A 445 13.92 14.45 25.55
N ARG A 446 13.66 13.59 24.56
CA ARG A 446 12.35 12.99 24.24
C ARG A 446 11.27 14.04 23.94
N ASP A 447 11.67 15.18 23.39
CA ASP A 447 10.76 16.24 22.94
C ASP A 447 10.51 16.11 21.44
N PHE A 448 9.35 15.56 21.05
CA PHE A 448 8.99 15.35 19.65
C PHE A 448 8.18 16.52 19.07
N SER A 449 8.04 17.63 19.80
CA SER A 449 7.19 18.76 19.39
C SER A 449 7.66 19.47 18.11
N ARG A 450 8.95 19.29 17.77
CA ARG A 450 9.62 19.87 16.59
C ARG A 450 9.96 18.84 15.51
N ALA A 451 9.56 17.58 15.69
CA ALA A 451 9.75 16.58 14.65
C ALA A 451 9.01 17.00 13.37
N SER A 452 9.66 16.84 12.23
CA SER A 452 9.14 17.19 10.91
C SER A 452 9.10 15.95 10.02
N ALA A 453 8.44 16.05 8.87
CA ALA A 453 8.50 15.00 7.87
C ALA A 453 8.35 15.57 6.47
N ASN A 454 8.95 14.89 5.51
CA ASN A 454 8.92 15.24 4.10
C ASN A 454 8.53 14.02 3.27
N THR A 455 7.82 14.26 2.16
CA THR A 455 7.48 13.23 1.20
C THR A 455 8.45 13.27 0.04
N ALA A 456 8.65 12.13 -0.63
CA ALA A 456 9.45 12.05 -1.86
C ALA A 456 8.64 12.54 -3.08
N GLY A 457 7.67 13.44 -2.89
CA GLY A 457 6.86 14.04 -3.95
C GLY A 457 7.28 15.48 -4.15
N GLY A 458 7.69 15.84 -5.37
CA GLY A 458 8.18 17.16 -5.74
C GLY A 458 8.98 17.13 -7.03
#